data_AF-A0A349GWH3-F1
#
_entry.id   AF-A0A349GWH3-F1
#
_cell.length_a   1.000
_cell.length_b   1.000
_cell.length_c   1.000
_cell.angle_alpha   90.00
_cell.angle_beta   90.00
_cell.angle_gamma   90.00
#
_symmetry.space_group_name_H-M   'P 1'
#
loop_
_entity.id
_entity.type
_entity.pdbx_description
1 polymer ?
#
loop_
_entity_poly.entity_id
_entity_poly.type
_entity_poly.pdbx_seq_one_letter_code
_entity_poly.pdbx_strand_id
1 'polypeptide(L)'
;MTLKQLAVMTGKSPPFILNLTSRFSLAKTGDYSSSYAVLLRKLVALLLCGVAQKDIEKLLVREKNLLLLLNVDSLYNMTTWFEDLCQPDSGPNRLLLSGYDLGHPVYADKIQASLDFERRENELFSSQDMGEDALRGLRMYAETYAAVLVHMREETPVIADSLKWIRQACKRASPEPGAKSQDSGFSLHLASTIG
;
A
#
# COMPACT_ATOMS: atom_id res chain seq x y z
N MET A 1 -14.90 8.40 -7.99
CA MET A 1 -15.19 6.96 -8.25
C MET A 1 -15.98 6.39 -7.08
N THR A 2 -16.88 5.45 -7.33
CA THR A 2 -17.74 4.88 -6.28
C THR A 2 -16.98 3.87 -5.42
N LEU A 3 -17.46 3.60 -4.20
CA LEU A 3 -16.89 2.59 -3.30
C LEU A 3 -16.82 1.19 -3.94
N LYS A 4 -17.79 0.83 -4.79
CA LYS A 4 -17.79 -0.45 -5.51
C LYS A 4 -16.63 -0.54 -6.51
N GLN A 5 -16.34 0.54 -7.22
CA GLN A 5 -15.20 0.60 -8.13
C GLN A 5 -13.87 0.53 -7.37
N LEU A 6 -13.78 1.22 -6.22
CA LEU A 6 -12.62 1.16 -5.33
C LEU A 6 -12.35 -0.26 -4.80
N ALA A 7 -13.41 -1.00 -4.46
CA ALA A 7 -13.35 -2.41 -4.07
C ALA A 7 -12.73 -3.29 -5.17
N VAL A 8 -13.18 -3.11 -6.41
CA VAL A 8 -12.62 -3.82 -7.56
C VAL A 8 -11.15 -3.48 -7.77
N MET A 9 -10.78 -2.19 -7.71
CA MET A 9 -9.39 -1.74 -7.92
C MET A 9 -8.41 -2.23 -6.84
N THR A 10 -8.88 -2.38 -5.60
CA THR A 10 -8.06 -2.84 -4.48
C THR A 10 -8.09 -4.37 -4.30
N GLY A 11 -8.98 -5.07 -5.00
CA GLY A 11 -9.20 -6.51 -4.83
C GLY A 11 -9.73 -6.88 -3.44
N LYS A 12 -10.43 -5.95 -2.76
CA LYS A 12 -10.96 -6.12 -1.40
C LYS A 12 -12.46 -5.83 -1.36
N SER A 13 -13.15 -6.35 -0.34
CA SER A 13 -14.59 -6.11 -0.19
C SER A 13 -14.89 -4.67 0.25
N PRO A 14 -16.05 -4.08 -0.11
CA PRO A 14 -16.44 -2.75 0.35
C PRO A 14 -16.43 -2.58 1.89
N PRO A 15 -16.93 -3.54 2.69
CA PRO A 15 -16.83 -3.45 4.16
C PRO A 15 -15.39 -3.44 4.67
N PHE A 16 -14.50 -4.21 4.02
CA PHE A 16 -13.08 -4.21 4.36
C PHE A 16 -12.45 -2.83 4.12
N ILE A 17 -12.77 -2.18 2.99
CA ILE A 17 -12.29 -0.83 2.72
C ILE A 17 -12.81 0.16 3.75
N LEU A 18 -14.10 0.14 4.08
CA LEU A 18 -14.67 1.05 5.08
C LEU A 18 -14.07 0.85 6.48
N ASN A 19 -13.76 -0.39 6.82
CA ASN A 19 -13.05 -0.72 8.05
C ASN A 19 -11.61 -0.18 7.99
N LEU A 20 -10.90 -0.37 6.87
CA LEU A 20 -9.53 0.09 6.69
C LEU A 20 -9.43 1.63 6.74
N THR A 21 -10.35 2.34 6.08
CA THR A 21 -10.39 3.81 6.10
C THR A 21 -10.69 4.35 7.50
N SER A 22 -11.59 3.68 8.24
CA SER A 22 -11.89 4.07 9.61
C SER A 22 -10.73 3.74 10.56
N ARG A 23 -10.03 2.62 10.37
CA ARG A 23 -8.88 2.20 11.19
C ARG A 23 -7.71 3.17 11.08
N PHE A 24 -7.44 3.68 9.89
CA PHE A 24 -6.32 4.60 9.64
C PHE A 24 -6.74 6.08 9.59
N SER A 25 -7.96 6.40 10.06
CA SER A 25 -8.49 7.78 10.09
C SER A 25 -8.37 8.52 8.76
N LEU A 26 -8.61 7.82 7.64
CA LEU A 26 -8.57 8.40 6.30
C LEU A 26 -9.86 9.18 6.00
N ALA A 27 -9.76 10.19 5.15
CA ALA A 27 -10.91 10.98 4.73
C ALA A 27 -11.98 10.09 4.05
N LYS A 28 -13.23 10.17 4.53
CA LYS A 28 -14.38 9.52 3.93
C LYS A 28 -15.01 10.47 2.93
N THR A 29 -15.13 10.02 1.69
CA THR A 29 -15.63 10.81 0.57
C THR A 29 -16.66 9.99 -0.22
N GLY A 30 -17.60 10.67 -0.87
CA GLY A 30 -18.53 10.05 -1.80
C GLY A 30 -17.86 9.65 -3.12
N ASP A 31 -16.80 10.37 -3.49
CA ASP A 31 -16.04 10.20 -4.73
C ASP A 31 -14.56 9.99 -4.44
N TYR A 32 -14.11 8.75 -4.59
CA TYR A 32 -12.70 8.40 -4.41
C TYR A 32 -11.88 8.69 -5.68
N SER A 33 -10.61 9.03 -5.51
CA SER A 33 -9.64 9.14 -6.61
C SER A 33 -8.91 7.82 -6.86
N SER A 34 -8.23 7.70 -8.00
CA SER A 34 -7.38 6.55 -8.32
C SER A 34 -6.17 6.47 -7.40
N SER A 35 -5.62 7.62 -7.00
CA SER A 35 -4.56 7.74 -6.00
C SER A 35 -4.98 7.16 -4.65
N TYR A 36 -6.23 7.40 -4.24
CA TYR A 36 -6.80 6.81 -3.02
C TYR A 36 -6.72 5.26 -3.07
N ALA A 37 -7.01 4.65 -4.22
CA ALA A 37 -6.88 3.20 -4.41
C ALA A 37 -5.44 2.72 -4.29
N VAL A 38 -4.45 3.52 -4.73
CA VAL A 38 -3.03 3.23 -4.55
C VAL A 38 -2.67 3.21 -3.07
N LEU A 39 -3.08 4.23 -2.30
CA LEU A 39 -2.83 4.30 -0.87
C LEU A 39 -3.39 3.06 -0.16
N LEU A 40 -4.64 2.69 -0.44
CA LEU A 40 -5.24 1.50 0.17
C LEU A 40 -4.48 0.22 -0.18
N ARG A 41 -3.99 0.07 -1.42
CA ARG A 41 -3.16 -1.08 -1.80
C ARG A 41 -1.84 -1.11 -1.03
N LYS A 42 -1.19 0.05 -0.84
CA LYS A 42 0.03 0.16 -0.02
C LYS A 42 -0.22 -0.21 1.44
N LEU A 43 -1.30 0.29 2.05
CA LEU A 43 -1.68 -0.06 3.42
C LEU A 43 -1.98 -1.55 3.58
N VAL A 44 -2.72 -2.13 2.63
CA VAL A 44 -2.96 -3.58 2.60
C VAL A 44 -1.65 -4.35 2.48
N ALA A 45 -0.72 -3.91 1.62
CA ALA A 45 0.57 -4.56 1.45
C ALA A 45 1.41 -4.50 2.75
N LEU A 46 1.42 -3.38 3.46
CA LEU A 46 2.10 -3.24 4.76
C LEU A 46 1.50 -4.19 5.80
N LEU A 47 0.17 -4.27 5.89
CA LEU A 47 -0.51 -5.21 6.79
C LEU A 47 -0.21 -6.67 6.45
N LEU A 48 -0.10 -7.01 5.16
CA LEU A 48 0.30 -8.35 4.72
C LEU A 48 1.77 -8.66 5.03
N CYS A 49 2.63 -7.65 5.09
CA CYS A 49 4.03 -7.76 5.50
C CYS A 49 4.22 -7.73 7.02
N GLY A 50 3.18 -8.02 7.80
CA GLY A 50 3.27 -8.11 9.27
C GLY A 50 3.56 -6.80 9.99
N VAL A 51 3.55 -5.65 9.29
CA VAL A 51 3.84 -4.35 9.90
C VAL A 51 2.71 -4.01 10.87
N ALA A 52 3.06 -3.72 12.13
CA ALA A 52 2.08 -3.45 13.16
C ALA A 52 1.27 -2.19 12.82
N GLN A 53 -0.04 -2.22 13.12
CA GLN A 53 -0.95 -1.11 12.82
C GLN A 53 -0.45 0.23 13.38
N LYS A 54 0.06 0.23 14.62
CA LYS A 54 0.64 1.42 15.27
C LYS A 54 1.78 2.06 14.46
N ASP A 55 2.59 1.24 13.79
CA ASP A 55 3.76 1.72 13.05
C ASP A 55 3.33 2.27 11.69
N ILE A 56 2.30 1.69 11.07
CA ILE A 56 1.64 2.23 9.87
C ILE A 56 0.97 3.58 10.17
N GLU A 57 0.25 3.69 11.30
CA GLU A 57 -0.36 4.96 11.74
C GLU A 57 0.71 6.02 12.00
N LYS A 58 1.79 5.64 12.69
CA LYS A 58 2.93 6.53 12.94
C LYS A 58 3.59 6.98 11.63
N LEU A 59 3.72 6.09 10.65
CA LEU A 59 4.25 6.42 9.32
C LEU A 59 3.33 7.39 8.59
N LEU A 60 2.01 7.14 8.59
CA LEU A 60 0.99 8.02 7.99
C LEU A 60 1.06 9.43 8.57
N VAL A 61 1.10 9.56 9.90
CA VAL A 61 1.17 10.86 10.58
C VAL A 61 2.47 11.58 10.25
N ARG A 62 3.62 10.88 10.32
CA ARG A 62 4.92 11.48 10.02
C ARG A 62 5.01 11.95 8.57
N GLU A 63 4.48 11.17 7.63
CA GLU A 63 4.48 11.53 6.21
C GLU A 63 3.55 12.71 5.91
N LYS A 64 2.32 12.70 6.47
CA LYS A 64 1.39 13.83 6.36
C LYS A 64 2.02 15.11 6.92
N ASN A 65 2.62 15.04 8.11
CA ASN A 65 3.27 16.20 8.73
C ASN A 65 4.45 16.71 7.92
N LEU A 66 5.27 15.81 7.37
CA LEU A 66 6.38 16.19 6.50
C LEU A 66 5.88 16.94 5.25
N LEU A 67 4.82 16.46 4.61
CA LEU A 67 4.24 17.12 3.43
C LEU A 67 3.62 18.48 3.76
N LEU A 68 3.01 18.63 4.94
CA LEU A 68 2.52 19.92 5.45
C LEU A 68 3.68 20.91 5.68
N LEU A 69 4.79 20.45 6.27
CA LEU A 69 5.98 21.28 6.46
C LEU A 69 6.62 21.71 5.13
N LEU A 70 6.44 20.92 4.07
CA LEU A 70 6.84 21.24 2.71
C LEU A 70 5.79 22.07 1.95
N ASN A 71 4.69 22.48 2.62
CA ASN A 71 3.55 23.22 2.04
C ASN A 71 2.93 22.53 0.81
N VAL A 72 2.98 21.20 0.72
CA VAL A 72 2.42 20.46 -0.43
C VAL A 72 0.89 20.53 -0.45
N ASP A 73 0.26 20.68 0.71
CA ASP A 73 -1.18 20.87 0.87
C ASP A 73 -1.70 22.13 0.16
N SER A 74 -0.90 23.21 0.12
CA SER A 74 -1.26 24.46 -0.56
C SER A 74 -1.53 24.30 -2.06
N LEU A 75 -1.06 23.21 -2.66
CA LEU A 75 -1.27 22.87 -4.07
C LEU A 75 -2.65 22.22 -4.33
N TYR A 76 -3.38 21.84 -3.28
CA TYR A 76 -4.61 21.05 -3.36
C TYR A 76 -5.75 21.69 -2.55
N ASN A 77 -6.85 22.00 -3.23
CA ASN A 77 -8.03 22.62 -2.61
C ASN A 77 -9.03 21.62 -1.98
N MET A 78 -8.62 20.39 -1.70
CA MET A 78 -9.50 19.28 -1.32
C MET A 78 -9.19 18.73 0.07
N THR A 79 -10.22 18.34 0.81
CA THR A 79 -10.09 17.69 2.12
C THR A 79 -9.34 16.35 2.06
N THR A 80 -9.29 15.74 0.87
CA THR A 80 -8.62 14.46 0.56
C THR A 80 -7.23 14.65 -0.05
N TRP A 81 -6.63 15.83 0.07
CA TRP A 81 -5.38 16.20 -0.61
C TRP A 81 -4.28 15.14 -0.47
N PHE A 82 -4.13 14.56 0.72
CA PHE A 82 -3.09 13.56 0.96
C PHE A 82 -3.38 12.24 0.23
N GLU A 83 -4.62 11.76 0.32
CA GLU A 83 -5.02 10.52 -0.33
C GLU A 83 -5.00 10.67 -1.87
N ASP A 84 -5.24 11.87 -2.37
CA ASP A 84 -5.21 12.22 -3.79
C ASP A 84 -3.78 12.40 -4.34
N LEU A 85 -2.82 12.72 -3.47
CA LEU A 85 -1.39 12.81 -3.80
C LEU A 85 -0.75 11.43 -4.03
N CYS A 86 -1.36 10.34 -3.56
CA CYS A 86 -0.73 9.04 -3.50
C CYS A 86 -0.45 8.41 -4.88
N GLN A 87 0.84 8.30 -5.23
CA GLN A 87 1.31 7.72 -6.49
C GLN A 87 1.77 6.27 -6.35
N PRO A 88 1.63 5.43 -7.41
CA PRO A 88 2.07 4.04 -7.39
C PRO A 88 3.60 3.91 -7.40
N ASP A 89 4.29 4.99 -7.76
CA ASP A 89 5.74 5.02 -7.88
C ASP A 89 6.41 4.80 -6.53
N SER A 90 7.54 4.09 -6.59
CA SER A 90 8.43 3.87 -5.46
C SER A 90 9.86 4.08 -5.93
N GLY A 91 10.70 4.62 -5.05
CA GLY A 91 12.08 4.95 -5.39
C GLY A 91 12.85 5.48 -4.18
N PRO A 92 14.19 5.58 -4.28
CA PRO A 92 15.04 6.00 -3.17
C PRO A 92 14.74 7.44 -2.70
N ASN A 93 14.21 8.28 -3.59
CA ASN A 93 13.89 9.69 -3.33
C ASN A 93 12.41 9.92 -3.00
N ARG A 94 11.61 8.85 -3.02
CA ARG A 94 10.15 8.94 -2.89
C ARG A 94 9.69 8.43 -1.55
N LEU A 95 8.74 9.15 -0.95
CA LEU A 95 8.08 8.72 0.27
C LEU A 95 7.27 7.44 0.04
N LEU A 96 7.22 6.56 1.03
CA LEU A 96 6.63 5.23 0.91
C LEU A 96 5.14 5.27 0.55
N LEU A 97 4.32 6.07 1.25
CA LEU A 97 2.87 6.04 1.12
C LEU A 97 2.38 6.94 -0.02
N SER A 98 2.72 8.23 0.03
CA SER A 98 2.37 9.24 -0.97
C SER A 98 3.11 9.06 -2.28
N GLY A 99 4.31 8.47 -2.30
CA GLY A 99 5.14 8.41 -3.51
C GLY A 99 5.69 9.79 -3.93
N TYR A 100 5.54 10.82 -3.09
CA TYR A 100 6.04 12.16 -3.33
C TYR A 100 7.56 12.16 -3.44
N ASP A 101 8.09 12.77 -4.48
CA ASP A 101 9.53 12.85 -4.75
C ASP A 101 10.14 14.04 -4.00
N LEU A 102 11.04 13.76 -3.07
CA LEU A 102 11.79 14.78 -2.32
C LEU A 102 12.92 15.40 -3.15
N GLY A 103 13.24 14.85 -4.32
CA GLY A 103 14.39 15.24 -5.13
C GLY A 103 15.74 14.74 -4.58
N HIS A 104 15.76 14.16 -3.38
CA HIS A 104 16.94 13.55 -2.76
C HIS A 104 16.58 12.25 -2.02
N PRO A 105 17.54 11.35 -1.74
CA PRO A 105 17.25 10.10 -1.06
C PRO A 105 16.64 10.31 0.32
N VAL A 106 15.61 9.52 0.65
CA VAL A 106 14.94 9.51 1.96
C VAL A 106 15.91 9.10 3.08
N TYR A 107 16.90 8.27 2.75
CA TYR A 107 17.95 7.77 3.65
C TYR A 107 19.24 8.59 3.62
N ALA A 108 19.21 9.83 3.12
CA ALA A 108 20.41 10.65 3.12
C ALA A 108 20.74 11.07 4.56
N ASP A 109 21.70 10.37 5.20
CA ASP A 109 22.37 10.78 6.46
C ASP A 109 22.91 12.21 6.40
N LYS A 110 23.05 12.74 5.18
CA LYS A 110 23.33 14.13 4.88
C LYS A 110 22.35 14.57 3.81
N ILE A 111 21.29 15.25 4.23
CA ILE A 111 20.58 16.17 3.35
C ILE A 111 21.67 17.06 2.77
N GLN A 112 21.93 16.95 1.47
CA GLN A 112 22.95 17.76 0.84
C GLN A 112 22.62 19.21 1.19
N ALA A 113 23.52 19.89 1.88
CA ALA A 113 23.39 21.31 2.23
C ALA A 113 23.31 22.23 1.00
N SER A 114 23.21 21.65 -0.20
CA SER A 114 23.01 22.29 -1.49
C SER A 114 21.53 22.32 -1.93
N LEU A 115 20.57 22.08 -1.04
CA LEU A 115 19.40 22.96 -1.05
C LEU A 115 19.93 24.31 -0.56
N ASP A 116 20.24 25.18 -1.50
CA ASP A 116 20.78 26.51 -1.24
C ASP A 116 19.74 27.34 -0.48
N PHE A 117 19.82 27.30 0.85
CA PHE A 117 19.13 28.23 1.75
C PHE A 117 20.01 29.46 2.02
N GLU A 118 21.17 29.63 1.36
CA GLU A 118 22.19 30.65 1.67
C GLU A 118 21.95 32.01 1.00
N ARG A 119 20.81 32.22 0.33
CA ARG A 119 20.33 33.58 0.01
C ARG A 119 18.98 33.85 0.65
N ARG A 120 19.01 34.14 1.94
CA ARG A 120 17.91 34.86 2.62
C ARG A 120 18.13 36.35 2.42
N GLU A 121 17.37 36.94 1.49
CA GLU A 121 17.08 38.37 1.55
C GLU A 121 16.35 38.68 2.86
N ASN A 122 16.59 39.87 3.42
CA ASN A 122 16.19 40.36 4.74
C ASN A 122 14.92 39.71 5.33
N GLU A 123 15.08 39.15 6.52
CA GLU A 123 14.10 38.35 7.26
C GLU A 123 12.73 39.02 7.41
N LEU A 124 11.69 38.39 6.84
CA LEU A 124 10.28 38.78 6.99
C LEU A 124 9.58 38.09 8.17
N PHE A 125 10.26 37.21 8.90
CA PHE A 125 9.65 36.40 9.96
C PHE A 125 10.58 36.28 11.16
N SER A 126 10.02 36.47 12.35
CA SER A 126 10.72 36.37 13.63
C SER A 126 11.27 34.97 13.85
N SER A 127 12.50 34.94 14.35
CA SER A 127 13.42 33.81 14.54
C SER A 127 12.95 32.63 15.40
N GLN A 128 11.68 32.56 15.79
CA GLN A 128 11.10 31.44 16.55
C GLN A 128 10.38 30.40 15.67
N ASP A 129 10.05 30.73 14.41
CA ASP A 129 9.20 29.88 13.53
C ASP A 129 9.87 29.34 12.25
N MET A 130 11.19 29.51 12.07
CA MET A 130 11.81 29.50 10.72
C MET A 130 12.97 28.51 10.47
N GLY A 131 13.11 27.44 11.26
CA GLY A 131 14.23 26.49 11.10
C GLY A 131 14.10 25.09 11.74
N GLU A 132 13.30 24.93 12.80
CA GLU A 132 12.70 23.63 13.14
C GLU A 132 11.43 23.52 12.29
N ASP A 133 11.15 22.53 11.46
CA ASP A 133 10.97 21.14 11.84
C ASP A 133 10.91 20.23 10.59
N ALA A 134 11.26 20.70 9.38
CA ALA A 134 11.21 19.86 8.17
C ALA A 134 12.30 18.78 8.17
N LEU A 135 13.54 19.15 8.54
CA LEU A 135 14.66 18.21 8.65
C LEU A 135 14.43 17.21 9.78
N ARG A 136 13.87 17.66 10.91
CA ARG A 136 13.53 16.82 12.05
C ARG A 136 12.33 15.92 11.72
N GLY A 137 11.31 16.43 11.04
CA GLY A 137 10.22 15.66 10.44
C GLY A 137 10.73 14.56 9.51
N LEU A 138 11.67 14.87 8.62
CA LEU A 138 12.29 13.90 7.73
C LEU A 138 13.11 12.85 8.48
N ARG A 139 13.89 13.23 9.49
CA ARG A 139 14.63 12.27 10.34
C ARG A 139 13.69 11.30 11.05
N MET A 140 12.64 11.84 11.69
CA MET A 140 11.61 11.03 12.32
C MET A 140 10.94 10.10 11.30
N TYR A 141 10.62 10.60 10.11
CA TYR A 141 10.07 9.76 9.04
C TYR A 141 11.02 8.64 8.67
N ALA A 142 12.30 8.95 8.40
CA ALA A 142 13.32 7.99 8.00
C ALA A 142 13.54 6.89 9.05
N GLU A 143 13.52 7.22 10.35
CA GLU A 143 13.59 6.25 11.44
C GLU A 143 12.41 5.25 11.42
N THR A 144 11.18 5.75 11.31
CA THR A 144 10.00 4.87 11.21
C THR A 144 10.07 4.04 9.94
N TYR A 145 10.46 4.66 8.83
CA TYR A 145 10.54 3.98 7.55
C TYR A 145 11.60 2.87 7.56
N ALA A 146 12.77 3.10 8.17
CA ALA A 146 13.79 2.07 8.39
C ALA A 146 13.25 0.88 9.17
N ALA A 147 12.55 1.12 10.28
CA ALA A 147 11.94 0.06 11.08
C ALA A 147 10.91 -0.76 10.28
N VAL A 148 10.06 -0.08 9.51
CA VAL A 148 9.09 -0.74 8.61
C VAL A 148 9.79 -1.59 7.55
N LEU A 149 10.87 -1.09 6.94
CA LEU A 149 11.64 -1.86 5.94
C LEU A 149 12.29 -3.11 6.53
N VAL A 150 12.78 -3.04 7.78
CA VAL A 150 13.34 -4.23 8.46
C VAL A 150 12.27 -5.31 8.56
N HIS A 151 11.08 -4.98 9.07
CA HIS A 151 9.97 -5.93 9.15
C HIS A 151 9.55 -6.47 7.79
N MET A 152 9.43 -5.61 6.77
CA MET A 152 9.11 -6.07 5.42
C MET A 152 10.16 -7.04 4.87
N ARG A 153 11.45 -6.79 5.11
CA ARG A 153 12.55 -7.67 4.66
C ARG A 153 12.50 -9.02 5.36
N GLU A 154 12.20 -9.03 6.65
CA GLU A 154 12.06 -10.26 7.45
C GLU A 154 10.87 -11.11 6.99
N GLU A 155 9.73 -10.47 6.66
CA GLU A 155 8.50 -11.16 6.25
C GLU A 155 8.46 -11.56 4.76
N THR A 156 9.24 -10.89 3.91
CA THR A 156 9.32 -11.17 2.46
C THR A 156 9.54 -12.66 2.13
N PRO A 157 10.51 -13.39 2.72
CA PRO A 157 10.71 -14.81 2.43
C PRO A 157 9.50 -15.66 2.85
N VAL A 158 8.87 -15.35 3.98
CA VAL A 158 7.68 -16.08 4.48
C VAL A 158 6.51 -15.92 3.52
N ILE A 159 6.28 -14.71 3.02
CA ILE A 159 5.24 -14.44 2.02
C ILE A 159 5.56 -15.17 0.72
N ALA A 160 6.81 -15.16 0.27
CA ALA A 160 7.22 -15.84 -0.96
C ALA A 160 6.97 -17.36 -0.88
N ASP A 161 7.27 -17.98 0.25
CA ASP A 161 7.01 -19.40 0.48
C ASP A 161 5.53 -19.70 0.61
N SER A 162 4.77 -18.81 1.26
CA SER A 162 3.30 -18.92 1.32
C SER A 162 2.67 -18.87 -0.08
N LEU A 163 3.16 -17.99 -0.96
CA LEU A 163 2.72 -17.94 -2.36
C LEU A 163 3.08 -19.20 -3.14
N LYS A 164 4.24 -19.82 -2.90
CA LYS A 164 4.60 -21.12 -3.50
C LYS A 164 3.60 -22.20 -3.06
N TRP A 165 3.29 -22.25 -1.76
CA TRP A 165 2.33 -23.21 -1.21
C TRP A 165 0.92 -23.00 -1.77
N ILE A 166 0.41 -21.76 -1.81
CA ILE A 166 -0.91 -21.45 -2.38
C ILE A 166 -0.99 -21.92 -3.84
N ARG A 167 0.04 -21.65 -4.65
CA ARG A 167 0.08 -22.12 -6.04
C ARG A 167 0.02 -23.63 -6.15
N GLN A 168 0.73 -24.36 -5.28
CA GLN A 168 0.67 -25.82 -5.25
C GLN A 168 -0.70 -26.34 -4.83
N ALA A 169 -1.32 -25.74 -3.81
CA ALA A 169 -2.66 -26.11 -3.36
C ALA A 169 -3.72 -25.87 -4.44
N CYS A 170 -3.70 -24.71 -5.11
CA CYS A 170 -4.63 -24.40 -6.21
C CYS A 170 -4.46 -25.32 -7.41
N LYS A 171 -3.23 -25.73 -7.74
CA LYS A 171 -2.99 -26.73 -8.81
C LYS A 171 -3.65 -28.07 -8.48
N ARG A 172 -3.55 -28.53 -7.23
CA ARG A 172 -4.18 -29.78 -6.77
C ARG A 172 -5.70 -29.73 -6.74
N ALA A 173 -6.27 -28.55 -6.56
CA ALA A 173 -7.72 -28.33 -6.53
C ALA A 173 -8.35 -28.21 -7.94
N SER A 174 -7.56 -28.21 -9.02
CA SER A 174 -8.09 -28.23 -10.38
C SER A 174 -8.45 -29.68 -10.74
N PRO A 175 -9.74 -30.04 -10.89
CA PRO A 175 -10.10 -31.38 -11.35
C PRO A 175 -9.55 -31.58 -12.77
N GLU A 176 -8.86 -32.69 -13.01
CA GLU A 176 -8.42 -33.01 -14.37
C GLU A 176 -9.63 -33.11 -15.31
N PRO A 177 -9.66 -32.37 -16.43
CA PRO A 177 -10.65 -32.58 -17.47
C PRO A 177 -10.25 -33.84 -18.27
N GLY A 178 -10.46 -35.03 -17.69
CA GLY A 178 -9.86 -36.23 -18.28
C GLY A 178 -10.28 -37.60 -17.77
N ALA A 179 -11.35 -37.75 -16.98
CA ALA A 179 -11.93 -39.08 -16.76
C ALA A 179 -12.89 -39.42 -17.93
N LYS A 180 -12.31 -39.87 -19.05
CA LYS A 180 -13.08 -40.53 -20.11
C LYS A 180 -13.72 -41.79 -19.51
N SER A 181 -15.05 -41.83 -19.48
CA SER A 181 -15.80 -43.08 -19.31
C SER A 181 -15.46 -44.01 -20.47
N GLN A 182 -14.63 -45.01 -20.19
CA GLN A 182 -14.38 -46.14 -21.08
C GLN A 182 -14.91 -47.41 -20.42
N ASP A 183 -15.76 -48.09 -21.18
CA ASP A 183 -16.16 -49.50 -21.11
C ASP A 183 -16.89 -50.04 -19.88
N SER A 184 -18.11 -50.50 -20.11
CA SER A 184 -18.26 -51.91 -20.50
C SER A 184 -19.66 -52.19 -21.04
N GLY A 185 -19.73 -52.51 -22.34
CA GLY A 185 -20.86 -53.26 -22.88
C GLY A 185 -20.93 -54.63 -22.21
N PHE A 186 -22.12 -54.99 -21.74
CA PHE A 186 -22.45 -56.37 -21.38
C PHE A 186 -23.75 -56.73 -22.11
N SER A 187 -23.59 -57.32 -23.29
CA SER A 187 -24.63 -58.14 -23.91
C SER A 187 -24.77 -59.42 -23.08
N LEU A 188 -25.96 -59.69 -22.55
CA LEU A 188 -26.38 -61.03 -22.21
C LEU A 188 -27.78 -61.27 -22.79
N HIS A 189 -27.78 -61.90 -23.97
CA HIS A 189 -28.85 -62.79 -24.38
C HIS A 189 -29.02 -63.87 -23.31
N LEU A 190 -30.23 -64.02 -22.77
CA LEU A 190 -30.65 -65.26 -22.12
C LEU A 190 -32.04 -65.61 -22.62
N ALA A 191 -32.04 -66.68 -23.41
CA ALA A 191 -33.21 -67.39 -23.85
C ALA A 191 -33.99 -67.93 -22.64
N SER A 192 -35.31 -67.79 -22.68
CA SER A 192 -36.22 -68.58 -21.85
C SER A 192 -36.85 -69.64 -22.74
N THR A 193 -36.58 -70.90 -22.39
CA THR A 193 -37.25 -72.10 -22.90
C THR A 193 -37.68 -72.91 -21.67
N ILE A 194 -38.87 -73.47 -21.79
CA ILE A 194 -39.49 -74.57 -21.02
C ILE A 194 -40.32 -74.17 -19.79
N GLY A 195 -41.62 -74.49 -19.89
CA GLY A 195 -42.64 -74.45 -18.85
C GLY A 195 -44.03 -74.47 -19.49
#